data_AF-A0A9P1C527-F1
#
_entry.id   AF-A0A9P1C527-F1
#
_cell.length_a   1.000
_cell.length_b   1.000
_cell.length_c   1.000
_cell.angle_alpha   90.00
_cell.angle_beta   90.00
_cell.angle_gamma   90.00
#
_symmetry.space_group_name_H-M   'P 1'
#
loop_
_entity.id
_entity.type
_entity.pdbx_description
1 polymer ?
#
loop_
_entity_poly.entity_id
_entity_poly.type
_entity_poly.pdbx_seq_one_letter_code
_entity_poly.pdbx_strand_id
1 'polypeptide(L)'
;MGLLIEEPFATSFRRVCMFDAPIDTVHGRSLILQTAMPTILGYFVYDLALACLVSETSMERLITIHHILCVVVWPISYHYQAGCFYLLYMMAAELSTPFLWLVVYFLPRYKVTGPFYIFMGLVMVLVFFVIRVLPGPALLNSLISSQSYWKDVNTPVYALAMVTLPLPSLLFTYWFVRILQGMVGALAGPDKKEV
;
A
#
# COMPACT_ATOMS: atom_id res chain seq x y z
N MET A 1 -0.48 -5.88 -15.58
CA MET A 1 -1.35 -4.93 -16.31
C MET A 1 -2.83 -5.35 -16.33
N GLY A 2 -3.23 -6.55 -15.89
CA GLY A 2 -4.65 -6.97 -15.83
C GLY A 2 -5.50 -6.37 -14.69
N LEU A 3 -4.89 -5.95 -13.57
CA LEU A 3 -5.57 -5.39 -12.39
C LEU A 3 -6.48 -4.18 -12.69
N LEU A 4 -6.15 -3.38 -13.72
CA LEU A 4 -6.86 -2.15 -14.07
C LEU A 4 -7.97 -2.36 -15.11
N ILE A 5 -8.20 -3.60 -15.58
CA ILE A 5 -9.08 -3.90 -16.72
C ILE A 5 -10.32 -4.70 -16.29
N GLU A 6 -10.31 -5.31 -15.11
CA GLU A 6 -11.45 -6.05 -14.61
C GLU A 6 -12.59 -5.10 -14.19
N GLU A 7 -13.77 -5.27 -14.76
CA GLU A 7 -14.98 -4.62 -14.26
C GLU A 7 -15.50 -5.34 -13.02
N PRO A 8 -16.03 -4.63 -12.01
CA PRO A 8 -16.31 -3.19 -11.98
C PRO A 8 -15.11 -2.32 -11.56
N PHE A 9 -13.92 -2.89 -11.31
CA PHE A 9 -12.78 -2.16 -10.75
C PHE A 9 -12.27 -1.06 -11.71
N ALA A 10 -12.18 -1.33 -13.01
CA ALA A 10 -11.74 -0.34 -14.01
C ALA A 10 -12.65 0.90 -14.03
N THR A 11 -13.96 0.70 -14.13
CA THR A 11 -14.94 1.81 -14.08
C THR A 11 -14.95 2.50 -12.71
N SER A 12 -14.91 1.72 -11.62
CA SER A 12 -14.92 2.28 -10.26
C SER A 12 -13.67 3.10 -9.97
N PHE A 13 -12.49 2.62 -10.39
CA PHE A 13 -11.22 3.31 -10.18
C PHE A 13 -11.21 4.68 -10.87
N ARG A 14 -11.60 4.73 -12.14
CA ARG A 14 -11.70 6.01 -12.87
C ARG A 14 -12.63 6.98 -12.15
N ARG A 15 -13.83 6.53 -11.78
CA ARG A 15 -14.84 7.36 -11.12
C ARG A 15 -14.38 7.82 -9.73
N VAL A 16 -13.67 6.96 -8.97
CA VAL A 16 -13.04 7.32 -7.69
C VAL A 16 -11.98 8.39 -7.88
N CYS A 17 -11.10 8.27 -8.88
CA CYS A 17 -10.09 9.29 -9.20
C CYS A 17 -10.72 10.63 -9.62
N MET A 18 -11.93 10.62 -10.18
CA MET A 18 -12.69 11.82 -10.54
C MET A 18 -13.54 12.38 -9.39
N PHE A 19 -13.51 11.75 -8.20
CA PHE A 19 -14.32 12.13 -7.03
C PHE A 19 -15.85 12.05 -7.29
N ASP A 20 -16.31 11.17 -8.18
CA ASP A 20 -17.73 10.96 -8.45
C ASP A 20 -18.46 10.33 -7.24
N ALA A 21 -19.74 10.69 -7.03
CA ALA A 21 -20.61 10.09 -6.00
C ALA A 21 -21.99 9.66 -6.55
N PRO A 22 -22.65 8.60 -6.02
CA PRO A 22 -22.15 7.52 -5.15
C PRO A 22 -21.82 6.24 -5.95
N ILE A 23 -20.58 5.74 -5.83
CA ILE A 23 -20.12 4.47 -6.44
C ILE A 23 -20.06 3.41 -5.35
N ASP A 24 -20.47 2.18 -5.66
CA ASP A 24 -20.26 1.05 -4.76
C ASP A 24 -18.79 0.59 -4.83
N THR A 25 -18.00 1.00 -3.84
CA THR A 25 -16.63 0.52 -3.60
C THR A 25 -16.56 -0.48 -2.45
N VAL A 26 -17.71 -0.88 -1.93
CA VAL A 26 -17.85 -1.76 -0.76
C VAL A 26 -17.99 -3.19 -1.25
N HIS A 27 -18.99 -3.44 -2.08
CA HIS A 27 -19.27 -4.78 -2.56
C HIS A 27 -18.52 -5.06 -3.85
N GLY A 28 -18.08 -6.31 -4.02
CA GLY A 28 -17.50 -6.71 -5.28
C GLY A 28 -16.96 -8.13 -5.27
N ARG A 29 -16.94 -8.73 -6.45
CA ARG A 29 -16.20 -9.94 -6.74
C ARG A 29 -15.20 -9.62 -7.83
N SER A 30 -13.96 -10.06 -7.63
CA SER A 30 -12.89 -9.92 -8.61
C SER A 30 -12.19 -11.27 -8.74
N LEU A 31 -12.08 -11.76 -9.97
CA LEU A 31 -11.31 -12.93 -10.33
C LEU A 31 -9.82 -12.70 -10.06
N ILE A 32 -9.34 -11.48 -10.27
CA ILE A 32 -7.95 -11.13 -9.95
C ILE A 32 -7.72 -11.24 -8.45
N LEU A 33 -8.62 -10.70 -7.64
CA LEU A 33 -8.56 -10.85 -6.19
C LEU A 33 -8.57 -12.33 -5.79
N GLN A 34 -9.48 -13.13 -6.35
CA GLN A 34 -9.57 -14.56 -6.07
C GLN A 34 -8.29 -15.33 -6.42
N THR A 35 -7.65 -14.99 -7.54
CA THR A 35 -6.45 -15.70 -8.01
C THR A 35 -5.18 -15.22 -7.32
N ALA A 36 -5.05 -13.93 -7.03
CA ALA A 36 -3.84 -13.35 -6.47
C ALA A 36 -3.81 -13.37 -4.92
N MET A 37 -4.98 -13.42 -4.26
CA MET A 37 -5.08 -13.38 -2.80
C MET A 37 -4.26 -14.48 -2.09
N PRO A 38 -4.30 -15.77 -2.51
CA PRO A 38 -3.51 -16.80 -1.82
C PRO A 38 -2.01 -16.53 -1.89
N THR A 39 -1.52 -16.08 -3.06
CA THR A 39 -0.11 -15.76 -3.28
C THR A 39 0.34 -14.57 -2.42
N ILE A 40 -0.45 -13.49 -2.39
CA ILE A 40 -0.06 -12.29 -1.62
C ILE A 40 -0.16 -12.52 -0.12
N LEU A 41 -1.11 -13.33 0.35
CA LEU A 41 -1.18 -13.73 1.75
C LEU A 41 0.01 -14.61 2.14
N GLY A 42 0.39 -15.57 1.29
CA GLY A 42 1.59 -16.39 1.51
C GLY A 42 2.85 -15.53 1.62
N TYR A 43 2.98 -14.54 0.73
CA TYR A 43 4.04 -13.52 0.79
C TYR A 43 4.02 -12.74 2.12
N PHE A 44 2.87 -12.22 2.56
CA PHE A 44 2.79 -11.49 3.83
C PHE A 44 3.04 -12.35 5.06
N VAL A 45 2.63 -13.62 5.06
CA VAL A 45 2.95 -14.55 6.14
C VAL A 45 4.46 -14.79 6.21
N TYR A 46 5.11 -14.96 5.06
CA TYR A 46 6.56 -15.09 4.99
C TYR A 46 7.27 -13.82 5.52
N ASP A 47 6.89 -12.64 5.02
CA ASP A 47 7.47 -11.36 5.47
C ASP A 47 7.21 -11.11 6.96
N LEU A 48 6.04 -11.48 7.46
CA LEU A 48 5.72 -11.39 8.89
C LEU A 48 6.61 -12.31 9.73
N ALA A 49 6.81 -13.56 9.29
CA ALA A 49 7.70 -14.49 9.99
C ALA A 49 9.13 -13.95 10.01
N LEU A 50 9.63 -13.44 8.89
CA LEU A 50 10.96 -12.83 8.81
C LEU A 50 11.06 -11.59 9.70
N ALA A 51 10.05 -10.71 9.70
CA ALA A 51 10.01 -9.53 10.53
C ALA A 51 10.05 -9.90 12.02
N CYS A 52 9.27 -10.89 12.46
CA CYS A 52 9.27 -11.35 13.85
C CYS A 52 10.63 -11.93 14.31
N LEU A 53 11.41 -12.51 13.39
CA LEU A 53 12.72 -13.10 13.68
C LEU A 53 13.86 -12.08 13.70
N VAL A 54 13.70 -10.95 13.01
CA VAL A 54 14.78 -9.98 12.76
C VAL A 54 14.46 -8.59 13.35
N SER A 55 13.23 -8.33 13.80
CA SER A 55 12.83 -7.00 14.27
C SER A 55 13.46 -6.64 15.61
N GLU A 56 14.36 -5.66 15.61
CA GLU A 56 14.97 -5.09 16.81
C GLU A 56 14.58 -3.63 17.03
N THR A 57 14.18 -2.93 15.97
CA THR A 57 13.88 -1.49 15.95
C THR A 57 12.37 -1.21 15.97
N SER A 58 12.01 0.00 16.41
CA SER A 58 10.61 0.48 16.39
C SER A 58 10.01 0.53 14.98
N MET A 59 10.85 0.76 13.97
CA MET A 59 10.48 0.80 12.56
C MET A 59 10.10 -0.59 12.04
N GLU A 60 10.85 -1.63 12.44
CA GLU A 60 10.54 -3.02 12.10
C GLU A 60 9.29 -3.51 12.85
N ARG A 61 9.01 -3.01 14.05
CA ARG A 61 7.74 -3.27 14.75
C ARG A 61 6.54 -2.70 14.01
N LEU A 62 6.66 -1.50 13.43
CA LEU A 62 5.58 -0.92 12.61
C LEU A 62 5.29 -1.78 11.37
N ILE A 63 6.34 -2.29 10.72
CA ILE A 63 6.22 -3.23 9.58
C ILE A 63 5.55 -4.54 10.03
N THR A 64 5.93 -5.06 11.18
CA THR A 64 5.32 -6.28 11.77
C THR A 64 3.82 -6.09 11.99
N ILE A 65 3.41 -4.98 12.63
CA ILE A 65 2.00 -4.64 12.85
C ILE A 65 1.26 -4.49 11.52
N HIS A 66 1.87 -3.82 10.53
CA HIS A 66 1.30 -3.67 9.20
C HIS A 66 1.00 -5.04 8.55
N HIS A 67 1.94 -5.98 8.60
CA HIS A 67 1.73 -7.32 8.03
C HIS A 67 0.71 -8.14 8.83
N ILE A 68 0.68 -8.04 10.16
CA ILE A 68 -0.38 -8.67 10.98
C ILE A 68 -1.75 -8.17 10.54
N LEU A 69 -1.90 -6.85 10.34
CA LEU A 69 -3.15 -6.28 9.85
C LEU A 69 -3.52 -6.82 8.47
N CYS A 70 -2.57 -6.91 7.53
CA CYS A 70 -2.86 -7.50 6.22
C CYS A 70 -3.29 -8.97 6.32
N VAL A 71 -2.57 -9.80 7.09
CA VAL A 71 -2.87 -11.23 7.26
C VAL A 71 -4.22 -11.47 7.93
N VAL A 72 -4.68 -10.57 8.81
CA VAL A 72 -5.98 -10.71 9.49
C VAL A 72 -7.12 -10.07 8.69
N VAL A 73 -6.95 -8.82 8.25
CA VAL A 73 -8.03 -8.01 7.67
C VAL A 73 -8.34 -8.45 6.24
N TRP A 74 -7.34 -8.82 5.44
CA TRP A 74 -7.55 -9.13 4.03
C TRP A 74 -8.39 -10.39 3.83
N PRO A 75 -8.18 -11.50 4.56
CA PRO A 75 -9.06 -12.66 4.47
C PRO A 75 -10.49 -12.37 4.92
N ILE A 76 -10.68 -11.53 5.96
CA ILE A 76 -12.02 -11.13 6.42
C ILE A 76 -12.71 -10.32 5.31
N SER A 77 -12.06 -9.29 4.79
CA SER A 77 -12.59 -8.46 3.69
C SER A 77 -12.95 -9.30 2.47
N TYR A 78 -12.09 -10.25 2.08
CA TYR A 78 -12.33 -11.17 0.98
C TYR A 78 -13.52 -12.11 1.24
N HIS A 79 -13.59 -12.71 2.43
CA HIS A 79 -14.66 -13.65 2.81
C HIS A 79 -16.03 -12.98 2.82
N TYR A 80 -16.13 -11.78 3.40
CA TYR A 80 -17.38 -11.02 3.47
C TYR A 80 -17.66 -10.17 2.22
N GLN A 81 -16.78 -10.19 1.23
CA GLN A 81 -16.89 -9.41 -0.01
C GLN A 81 -17.10 -7.90 0.25
N ALA A 82 -16.45 -7.39 1.31
CA ALA A 82 -16.62 -6.03 1.80
C ALA A 82 -15.30 -5.27 1.74
N GLY A 83 -15.30 -4.12 1.06
CA GLY A 83 -14.11 -3.32 0.78
C GLY A 83 -13.19 -3.89 -0.31
N CYS A 84 -13.70 -4.76 -1.20
CA CYS A 84 -12.91 -5.43 -2.23
C CYS A 84 -12.17 -4.47 -3.16
N PHE A 85 -12.75 -3.30 -3.46
CA PHE A 85 -12.08 -2.25 -4.24
C PHE A 85 -10.81 -1.74 -3.53
N TYR A 86 -10.91 -1.44 -2.24
CA TYR A 86 -9.76 -0.98 -1.46
C TYR A 86 -8.70 -2.06 -1.38
N LEU A 87 -9.11 -3.32 -1.18
CA LEU A 87 -8.19 -4.45 -1.11
C LEU A 87 -7.41 -4.63 -2.42
N LEU A 88 -8.09 -4.59 -3.57
CA LEU A 88 -7.46 -4.62 -4.89
C LEU A 88 -6.48 -3.46 -5.09
N TYR A 89 -6.85 -2.25 -4.67
CA TYR A 89 -5.94 -1.11 -4.72
C TYR A 89 -4.70 -1.35 -3.83
N MET A 90 -4.87 -1.85 -2.59
CA MET A 90 -3.74 -2.15 -1.72
C MET A 90 -2.83 -3.23 -2.31
N MET A 91 -3.37 -4.26 -2.97
CA MET A 91 -2.58 -5.24 -3.71
C MET A 91 -1.80 -4.59 -4.87
N ALA A 92 -2.43 -3.68 -5.61
CA ALA A 92 -1.76 -2.95 -6.68
C ALA A 92 -0.66 -2.02 -6.13
N ALA A 93 -0.87 -1.42 -4.95
CA ALA A 93 0.13 -0.59 -4.27
C ALA A 93 1.41 -1.38 -3.95
N GLU A 94 1.29 -2.66 -3.61
CA GLU A 94 2.44 -3.54 -3.37
C GLU A 94 3.33 -3.78 -4.61
N LEU A 95 2.86 -3.47 -5.82
CA LEU A 95 3.71 -3.52 -7.02
C LEU A 95 4.84 -2.48 -7.02
N SER A 96 4.77 -1.47 -6.14
CA SER A 96 5.87 -0.52 -5.93
C SER A 96 6.96 -1.06 -5.00
N THR A 97 6.68 -2.11 -4.22
CA THR A 97 7.59 -2.68 -3.22
C THR A 97 8.91 -3.21 -3.79
N PRO A 98 8.96 -3.83 -5.00
CA PRO A 98 10.23 -4.20 -5.63
C PRO A 98 11.21 -3.03 -5.83
N PHE A 99 10.70 -1.83 -6.18
CA PHE A 99 11.55 -0.64 -6.31
C PHE A 99 12.09 -0.18 -4.95
N LEU A 100 11.26 -0.29 -3.90
CA LEU A 100 11.67 0.00 -2.53
C LEU A 100 12.79 -0.95 -2.08
N TRP A 101 12.63 -2.26 -2.28
CA TRP A 101 13.66 -3.24 -1.97
C TRP A 101 14.95 -3.00 -2.75
N LEU A 102 14.85 -2.68 -4.03
CA LEU A 102 16.02 -2.37 -4.85
C LEU A 102 16.82 -1.21 -4.24
N VAL A 103 16.17 -0.08 -4.00
CA VAL A 103 16.84 1.17 -3.57
C VAL A 103 17.25 1.14 -2.10
N VAL A 104 16.39 0.66 -1.20
CA VAL A 104 16.61 0.75 0.24
C VAL A 104 17.45 -0.41 0.78
N TYR A 105 17.37 -1.58 0.15
CA TYR A 105 18.07 -2.77 0.63
C TYR A 105 19.19 -3.22 -0.32
N PHE A 106 18.88 -3.59 -1.56
CA PHE A 106 19.85 -4.24 -2.43
C PHE A 106 21.01 -3.33 -2.84
N LEU A 107 20.73 -2.13 -3.36
CA LEU A 107 21.80 -1.23 -3.80
C LEU A 107 22.75 -0.84 -2.66
N PRO A 108 22.28 -0.46 -1.45
CA PRO A 108 23.15 -0.21 -0.31
C PRO A 108 23.91 -1.46 0.14
N ARG A 109 23.24 -2.63 0.18
CA ARG A 109 23.86 -3.90 0.60
C ARG A 109 25.05 -4.30 -0.27
N TYR A 110 25.01 -3.96 -1.55
CA TYR A 110 26.09 -4.19 -2.52
C TYR A 110 26.97 -2.95 -2.75
N LYS A 111 26.82 -1.90 -1.94
CA LYS A 111 27.61 -0.65 -2.01
C LYS A 111 27.54 0.01 -3.38
N VAL A 112 26.42 -0.13 -4.09
CA VAL A 112 26.20 0.58 -5.36
C VAL A 112 25.95 2.05 -5.06
N THR A 113 26.77 2.92 -5.63
CA THR A 113 26.72 4.37 -5.42
C THR A 113 26.72 5.12 -6.76
N GLY A 114 26.65 6.45 -6.71
CA GLY A 114 26.77 7.31 -7.89
C GLY A 114 25.46 7.52 -8.65
N PRO A 115 25.53 7.93 -9.93
CA PRO A 115 24.36 8.38 -10.71
C PRO A 115 23.26 7.33 -10.85
N PHE A 116 23.62 6.05 -10.99
CA PHE A 116 22.65 4.96 -11.10
C PHE A 116 21.80 4.80 -9.83
N TYR A 117 22.43 4.86 -8.65
CA TYR A 117 21.73 4.81 -7.36
C TYR A 117 20.76 5.99 -7.23
N ILE A 118 21.21 7.19 -7.57
CA ILE A 118 20.37 8.41 -7.53
C ILE A 118 19.18 8.27 -8.49
N PHE A 119 19.41 7.83 -9.72
CA PHE A 119 18.36 7.64 -10.72
C PHE A 119 17.31 6.63 -10.25
N MET A 120 17.74 5.46 -9.75
CA MET A 120 16.82 4.46 -9.20
C MET A 120 16.05 5.01 -7.98
N GLY A 121 16.71 5.80 -7.12
CA GLY A 121 16.06 6.48 -6.01
C GLY A 121 14.96 7.45 -6.45
N LEU A 122 15.22 8.26 -7.47
CA LEU A 122 14.22 9.17 -8.05
C LEU A 122 13.04 8.42 -8.68
N VAL A 123 13.33 7.32 -9.41
CA VAL A 123 12.28 6.44 -9.94
C VAL A 123 11.43 5.88 -8.82
N MET A 124 12.04 5.40 -7.74
CA MET A 124 11.31 4.88 -6.58
C MET A 124 10.45 5.96 -5.92
N VAL A 125 10.95 7.18 -5.73
CA VAL A 125 10.17 8.33 -5.20
C VAL A 125 8.94 8.57 -6.07
N LEU A 126 9.11 8.65 -7.40
CA LEU A 126 8.02 8.90 -8.34
C LEU A 126 6.99 7.77 -8.32
N VAL A 127 7.44 6.52 -8.40
CA VAL A 127 6.56 5.34 -8.38
C VAL A 127 5.79 5.27 -7.07
N PHE A 128 6.45 5.49 -5.93
CA PHE A 128 5.80 5.47 -4.62
C PHE A 128 4.77 6.59 -4.49
N PHE A 129 5.10 7.80 -4.94
CA PHE A 129 4.16 8.92 -4.93
C PHE A 129 2.91 8.62 -5.77
N VAL A 130 3.10 8.27 -7.05
CA VAL A 130 2.00 8.08 -8.01
C VAL A 130 1.11 6.91 -7.61
N ILE A 131 1.69 5.79 -7.17
CA ILE A 131 0.93 4.58 -6.87
C ILE A 131 0.28 4.65 -5.49
N ARG A 132 0.98 5.18 -4.47
CA ARG A 132 0.55 5.09 -3.07
C ARG A 132 0.01 6.40 -2.49
N VAL A 133 0.71 7.52 -2.68
CA VAL A 133 0.37 8.78 -2.01
C VAL A 133 -0.73 9.55 -2.76
N LEU A 134 -0.54 9.73 -4.07
CA LEU A 134 -1.42 10.52 -4.91
C LEU A 134 -2.88 10.02 -4.90
N PRO A 135 -3.18 8.72 -4.89
CA PRO A 135 -4.57 8.23 -4.82
C PRO A 135 -5.19 8.35 -3.43
N GLY A 136 -4.41 8.60 -2.38
CA GLY A 136 -4.86 8.62 -0.99
C GLY A 136 -6.10 9.49 -0.73
N PRO A 137 -6.14 10.77 -1.17
CA PRO A 137 -7.32 11.62 -1.01
C PRO A 137 -8.57 11.08 -1.70
N ALA A 138 -8.44 10.52 -2.91
CA ALA A 138 -9.55 9.95 -3.66
C ALA A 138 -10.12 8.70 -2.96
N LEU A 139 -9.24 7.85 -2.40
CA LEU A 139 -9.65 6.66 -1.64
C LEU A 139 -10.39 7.02 -0.35
N LEU A 140 -9.90 8.03 0.38
CA LEU A 140 -10.56 8.52 1.59
C LEU A 140 -11.91 9.16 1.26
N ASN A 141 -12.00 9.96 0.19
CA ASN A 141 -13.27 10.49 -0.28
C ASN A 141 -14.24 9.36 -0.65
N SER A 142 -13.79 8.36 -1.41
CA SER A 142 -14.58 7.20 -1.76
C SER A 142 -15.12 6.46 -0.53
N LEU A 143 -14.33 6.32 0.54
CA LEU A 143 -14.78 5.72 1.80
C LEU A 143 -15.94 6.49 2.44
N ILE A 144 -15.89 7.82 2.38
CA ILE A 144 -16.95 8.71 2.89
C ILE A 144 -18.17 8.70 1.96
N SER A 145 -17.97 8.75 0.64
CA SER A 145 -19.05 8.79 -0.34
C SER A 145 -19.78 7.45 -0.51
N SER A 146 -19.17 6.32 -0.10
CA SER A 146 -19.75 4.98 -0.19
C SER A 146 -20.50 4.53 1.08
N GLN A 147 -20.67 5.40 2.07
CA GLN A 147 -21.30 5.06 3.37
C GLN A 147 -22.71 4.46 3.26
N SER A 148 -23.47 4.77 2.21
CA SER A 148 -24.77 4.15 1.97
C SER A 148 -24.67 2.64 1.71
N TYR A 149 -23.62 2.19 1.03
CA TYR A 149 -23.38 0.77 0.70
C TYR A 149 -22.84 -0.01 1.90
N TRP A 150 -22.12 0.65 2.81
CA TRP A 150 -21.63 0.03 4.04
C TRP A 150 -22.74 -0.40 5.01
N LYS A 151 -23.97 0.09 4.85
CA LYS A 151 -25.11 -0.23 5.73
C LYS A 151 -25.51 -1.70 5.70
N ASP A 152 -25.26 -2.38 4.60
CA ASP A 152 -25.62 -3.79 4.40
C ASP A 152 -24.51 -4.75 4.87
N VAL A 153 -23.37 -4.21 5.31
CA VAL A 153 -22.23 -4.99 5.82
C VAL A 153 -22.42 -5.30 7.32
N ASN A 154 -22.03 -6.51 7.71
CA ASN A 154 -22.02 -6.94 9.11
C ASN A 154 -21.28 -5.93 10.02
N THR A 155 -21.88 -5.57 11.16
CA THR A 155 -21.40 -4.47 12.03
C THR A 155 -19.93 -4.63 12.47
N PRO A 156 -19.47 -5.79 12.99
CA PRO A 156 -18.05 -6.05 13.22
C PRO A 156 -17.14 -5.78 12.03
N VAL A 157 -17.52 -6.21 10.82
CA VAL A 157 -16.71 -6.04 9.60
C VAL A 157 -16.66 -4.57 9.18
N TYR A 158 -17.80 -3.87 9.28
CA TYR A 158 -17.86 -2.43 9.06
C TYR A 158 -16.95 -1.67 10.03
N ALA A 159 -17.04 -1.96 11.33
CA ALA A 159 -16.22 -1.33 12.35
C ALA A 159 -14.72 -1.56 12.10
N LEU A 160 -14.35 -2.80 11.75
CA LEU A 160 -12.98 -3.14 11.35
C LEU A 160 -12.53 -2.28 10.15
N ALA A 161 -13.36 -2.22 9.09
CA ALA A 161 -13.05 -1.46 7.88
C ALA A 161 -12.86 0.04 8.15
N MET A 162 -13.72 0.66 8.96
CA MET A 162 -13.61 2.10 9.28
C MET A 162 -12.35 2.43 10.07
N VAL A 163 -11.85 1.49 10.88
CA VAL A 163 -10.58 1.66 11.60
C VAL A 163 -9.39 1.43 10.67
N THR A 164 -9.43 0.40 9.81
CA THR A 164 -8.25 -0.04 9.07
C THR A 164 -8.07 0.61 7.71
N LEU A 165 -9.15 0.93 6.98
CA LEU A 165 -9.05 1.47 5.61
C LEU A 165 -8.41 2.87 5.51
N PRO A 166 -8.51 3.76 6.50
CA PRO A 166 -7.77 5.03 6.47
C PRO A 166 -6.26 4.87 6.71
N LEU A 167 -5.84 3.81 7.40
CA LEU A 167 -4.45 3.66 7.86
C LEU A 167 -3.44 3.60 6.70
N PRO A 168 -3.67 2.85 5.59
CA PRO A 168 -2.72 2.82 4.48
C PRO A 168 -2.39 4.19 3.90
N SER A 169 -3.37 5.08 3.70
CA SER A 169 -3.11 6.44 3.19
C SER A 169 -2.18 7.24 4.13
N LEU A 170 -2.37 7.09 5.44
CA LEU A 170 -1.51 7.72 6.45
C LEU A 170 -0.10 7.11 6.45
N LEU A 171 -0.01 5.78 6.42
CA LEU A 171 1.27 5.07 6.36
C LEU A 171 2.03 5.41 5.07
N PHE A 172 1.37 5.45 3.92
CA PHE A 172 1.99 5.81 2.65
C PHE A 172 2.55 7.22 2.70
N THR A 173 1.82 8.17 3.26
CA THR A 173 2.32 9.55 3.43
C THR A 173 3.53 9.59 4.36
N TYR A 174 3.47 8.89 5.50
CA TYR A 174 4.60 8.77 6.43
C TYR A 174 5.85 8.21 5.75
N TRP A 175 5.71 7.07 5.05
CA TRP A 175 6.80 6.41 4.35
C TRP A 175 7.37 7.25 3.23
N PHE A 176 6.52 7.96 2.49
CA PHE A 176 6.94 8.87 1.44
C PHE A 176 7.81 10.01 1.97
N VAL A 177 7.46 10.61 3.11
CA VAL A 177 8.30 11.63 3.75
C VAL A 177 9.68 11.07 4.10
N ARG A 178 9.74 9.84 4.64
CA ARG A 178 11.03 9.18 4.98
C ARG A 178 11.87 8.89 3.74
N ILE A 179 11.23 8.42 2.68
CA ILE A 179 11.84 8.19 1.36
C ILE A 179 12.43 9.48 0.80
N LEU A 180 11.66 10.58 0.83
CA LEU A 180 12.12 11.89 0.36
C LEU A 180 13.30 12.39 1.18
N GLN A 181 13.25 12.29 2.50
CA GLN A 181 14.36 12.67 3.38
C GLN A 181 15.64 11.90 3.05
N GLY A 182 15.54 10.58 2.82
CA GLY A 182 16.66 9.75 2.40
C GLY A 182 17.25 10.19 1.05
N MET A 183 16.38 10.51 0.08
CA MET A 183 16.81 10.97 -1.24
C MET A 183 17.44 12.37 -1.21
N VAL A 184 16.85 13.31 -0.46
CA VAL A 184 17.43 14.65 -0.26
C VAL A 184 18.81 14.54 0.40
N GLY A 185 18.96 13.67 1.41
CA GLY A 185 20.25 13.40 2.03
C GLY A 185 21.28 12.83 1.05
N ALA A 186 20.88 11.92 0.17
CA ALA A 186 21.78 11.37 -0.85
C ALA A 186 22.17 12.40 -1.94
N LEU A 187 21.29 13.37 -2.25
CA LEU A 187 21.57 14.45 -3.20
C LEU A 187 22.43 15.57 -2.61
N ALA A 188 22.30 15.84 -1.30
CA ALA A 188 23.07 16.88 -0.62
C ALA A 188 24.58 16.57 -0.51
N GLY A 189 25.00 15.36 -0.91
CA GLY A 189 26.39 14.92 -0.86
C GLY A 189 26.92 14.68 0.56
N PRO A 190 28.17 14.18 0.71
CA PRO A 190 28.72 13.79 2.01
C PRO A 190 29.10 14.94 2.98
N ASP A 191 28.80 16.21 2.69
CA ASP A 191 29.42 17.30 3.45
C ASP A 191 28.79 17.54 4.84
N LYS A 192 29.66 17.37 5.85
CA LYS A 192 29.56 17.69 7.30
C LYS A 192 28.95 16.62 8.22
N LYS A 193 29.61 15.47 8.32
CA LYS A 193 29.86 14.84 9.62
C LYS A 193 31.35 14.89 9.95
N GLU A 194 31.86 16.10 10.17
CA GLU A 194 33.01 16.29 11.06
C GLU A 194 32.46 16.48 12.47
N VAL A 195 32.54 15.42 13.28
CA VAL A 195 32.92 15.47 14.71
C VAL A 195 33.70 14.20 14.99
#